data_AF-A0A7K1U4Q6-F1
#
_entry.id   AF-A0A7K1U4Q6-F1
#
_cell.length_a   1.000
_cell.length_b   1.000
_cell.length_c   1.000
_cell.angle_alpha   90.00
_cell.angle_beta   90.00
_cell.angle_gamma   90.00
#
_symmetry.space_group_name_H-M   'P 1'
#
loop_
_entity.id
_entity.type
_entity.pdbx_description
1 polymer ?
#
loop_
_entity_poly.entity_id
_entity_poly.type
_entity_poly.pdbx_seq_one_letter_code
_entity_poly.pdbx_strand_id
1 'polypeptide(L)'
;MRIIIFSLLLAAKVCAGQSAVPGAVTSYLETYLREWRMCRHEDYDKSFWSFYNTNTLPFFTAVDINDDNKIDYCVLVRKKNELRLVILLSDGKGFRHWLSDKFPGSATQLQYCLLPEPPGRMDVAYPVISSLILTNNALNVMQMENRACIYYWDGTAISVFLTM
;
A
#
# COMPACT_ATOMS: atom_id res chain seq x y z
N MET A 1 -11.44 -27.51 24.04
CA MET A 1 -11.79 -26.09 24.20
C MET A 1 -11.53 -25.41 22.87
N ARG A 2 -12.59 -25.12 22.10
CA ARG A 2 -12.53 -24.49 20.79
C ARG A 2 -12.33 -22.99 20.99
N ILE A 3 -11.25 -22.42 20.46
CA ILE A 3 -11.14 -20.97 20.30
C ILE A 3 -11.30 -20.70 18.81
N ILE A 4 -12.50 -20.24 18.47
CA ILE A 4 -12.87 -19.73 17.16
C ILE A 4 -12.37 -18.28 17.13
N ILE A 5 -11.39 -17.98 16.30
CA ILE A 5 -11.11 -16.60 15.85
C ILE A 5 -11.46 -16.56 14.37
N PHE A 6 -12.75 -16.39 14.09
CA PHE A 6 -13.22 -15.83 12.83
C PHE A 6 -13.82 -14.48 13.20
N SER A 7 -12.94 -13.51 13.45
CA SER A 7 -13.36 -12.11 13.46
C SER A 7 -13.89 -11.79 12.07
N LEU A 8 -15.17 -11.43 12.03
CA LEU A 8 -15.87 -10.91 10.88
C LEU A 8 -15.01 -9.81 10.22
N LEU A 9 -14.47 -10.09 9.03
CA LEU A 9 -14.08 -9.05 8.10
C LEU A 9 -15.36 -8.52 7.43
N LEU A 10 -16.07 -7.66 8.15
CA LEU A 10 -17.12 -6.82 7.60
C LEU A 10 -16.53 -5.44 7.30
N ALA A 11 -15.77 -5.31 6.21
CA ALA A 11 -15.45 -4.06 5.50
C ALA A 11 -14.43 -4.42 4.40
N ALA A 12 -14.60 -4.14 3.12
CA ALA A 12 -15.51 -3.25 2.46
C ALA A 12 -16.18 -3.97 1.29
N LYS A 13 -17.43 -3.60 1.03
CA LYS A 13 -18.03 -3.68 -0.29
C LYS A 13 -17.21 -2.74 -1.19
N VAL A 14 -16.03 -3.17 -1.62
CA VAL A 14 -15.28 -2.50 -2.68
C VAL A 14 -16.19 -2.61 -3.90
N CYS A 15 -16.76 -1.48 -4.28
CA CYS A 15 -17.55 -1.39 -5.49
C CYS A 15 -16.70 -1.97 -6.62
N ALA A 16 -17.23 -3.00 -7.26
CA ALA A 16 -16.62 -3.64 -8.41
C ALA A 16 -16.40 -2.60 -9.51
N GLY A 17 -15.12 -2.38 -9.83
CA GLY A 17 -14.67 -1.61 -10.97
C GLY A 17 -13.15 -1.71 -10.98
N GLN A 18 -12.60 -2.46 -11.95
CA GLN A 18 -11.19 -2.35 -12.30
C GLN A 18 -10.89 -0.89 -12.58
N SER A 19 -10.33 -0.17 -11.60
CA SER A 19 -9.73 1.12 -11.88
C SER A 19 -8.34 0.82 -12.39
N ALA A 20 -8.19 0.78 -13.72
CA ALA A 20 -6.88 0.88 -14.32
C ALA A 20 -6.13 2.05 -13.66
N VAL A 21 -4.82 1.91 -13.47
CA VAL A 21 -4.00 2.99 -12.92
C VAL A 21 -4.26 4.25 -13.75
N PRO A 22 -4.65 5.39 -13.13
CA PRO A 22 -4.97 6.60 -13.88
C PRO A 22 -3.80 7.04 -14.75
N GLY A 23 -4.07 7.46 -15.98
CA GLY A 23 -3.01 7.87 -16.91
C GLY A 23 -2.13 9.00 -16.37
N ALA A 24 -2.70 9.91 -15.57
CA ALA A 24 -1.95 10.98 -14.90
C ALA A 24 -0.88 10.42 -13.93
N VAL A 25 -1.18 9.33 -13.22
CA VAL A 25 -0.23 8.65 -12.33
C VAL A 25 0.91 8.06 -13.16
N THR A 26 0.59 7.32 -14.23
CA THR A 26 1.60 6.73 -15.12
C THR A 26 2.50 7.80 -15.73
N SER A 27 1.93 8.87 -16.30
CA SER A 27 2.68 9.99 -16.88
C SER A 27 3.57 10.69 -15.85
N TYR A 28 3.10 10.85 -14.62
CA TYR A 28 3.90 11.46 -13.55
C TYR A 28 5.11 10.59 -13.20
N LEU A 29 4.90 9.28 -13.00
CA LEU A 29 5.99 8.34 -12.71
C LEU A 29 7.03 8.32 -13.84
N GLU A 30 6.60 8.30 -15.10
CA GLU A 30 7.49 8.31 -16.27
C GLU A 30 8.27 9.62 -16.42
N THR A 31 7.71 10.73 -15.95
CA THR A 31 8.36 12.06 -16.03
C THR A 31 9.36 12.27 -14.89
N TYR A 32 8.94 12.00 -13.65
CA TYR A 32 9.69 12.38 -12.45
C TYR A 32 10.46 11.24 -11.81
N LEU A 33 10.10 9.98 -12.09
CA LEU A 33 10.75 8.78 -11.54
C LEU A 33 11.26 7.88 -12.68
N ARG A 34 11.97 8.45 -13.65
CA ARG A 34 12.35 7.82 -14.94
C ARG A 34 13.16 6.52 -14.82
N GLU A 35 13.89 6.34 -13.72
CA GLU A 35 14.66 5.12 -13.45
C GLU A 35 13.85 4.03 -12.75
N TRP A 36 12.64 4.35 -12.32
CA TRP A 36 11.70 3.46 -11.67
C TRP A 36 10.62 3.06 -12.67
N ARG A 37 10.24 1.79 -12.65
CA ARG A 37 9.04 1.33 -13.35
C ARG A 37 7.98 0.91 -12.35
N MET A 38 6.73 1.17 -12.66
CA MET A 38 5.61 0.60 -11.93
C MET A 38 5.67 -0.94 -11.98
N CYS A 39 5.36 -1.57 -10.86
CA CYS A 39 5.22 -3.02 -10.81
C CYS A 39 4.00 -3.46 -11.63
N ARG A 40 4.02 -4.70 -12.10
CA ARG A 40 3.00 -5.29 -12.97
C ARG A 40 2.63 -6.68 -12.48
N HIS A 41 1.53 -7.21 -12.97
CA HIS A 41 1.07 -8.56 -12.63
C HIS A 41 2.17 -9.63 -12.82
N GLU A 42 2.96 -9.53 -13.89
CA GLU A 42 4.08 -10.44 -14.21
C GLU A 42 5.27 -10.39 -13.25
N ASP A 43 5.36 -9.36 -12.40
CA ASP A 43 6.41 -9.23 -11.40
C ASP A 43 6.15 -10.08 -10.14
N TYR A 44 4.93 -10.56 -9.95
CA TYR A 44 4.51 -11.27 -8.76
C TYR A 44 4.86 -12.75 -8.81
N ASP A 45 5.12 -13.32 -7.63
CA ASP A 45 5.29 -14.75 -7.48
C ASP A 45 4.03 -15.51 -7.95
N LYS A 46 4.18 -16.67 -8.56
CA LYS A 46 3.02 -17.48 -8.98
C LYS A 46 2.17 -17.94 -7.79
N SER A 47 2.82 -18.25 -6.66
CA SER A 47 2.15 -18.64 -5.43
C SER A 47 1.34 -17.51 -4.81
N PHE A 48 1.77 -16.25 -4.98
CA PHE A 48 1.00 -15.08 -4.53
C PHE A 48 -0.43 -15.11 -5.10
N TRP A 49 -0.55 -15.37 -6.41
CA TRP A 49 -1.85 -15.46 -7.09
C TRP A 49 -2.70 -16.68 -6.69
N SER A 50 -2.16 -17.61 -5.89
CA SER A 50 -2.96 -18.70 -5.31
C SER A 50 -3.81 -18.24 -4.13
N PHE A 51 -3.44 -17.10 -3.51
CA PHE A 51 -4.15 -16.52 -2.36
C PHE A 51 -5.01 -15.30 -2.74
N TYR A 52 -4.65 -14.60 -3.82
CA TYR A 52 -5.30 -13.36 -4.24
C TYR A 52 -6.00 -13.48 -5.59
N ASN A 53 -7.08 -12.71 -5.76
CA ASN A 53 -7.79 -12.59 -7.03
C ASN A 53 -6.89 -11.93 -8.10
N THR A 54 -6.67 -12.61 -9.23
CA THR A 54 -5.82 -12.14 -10.34
C THR A 54 -6.31 -10.86 -11.01
N ASN A 55 -7.57 -10.47 -10.80
CA ASN A 55 -8.14 -9.23 -11.32
C ASN A 55 -7.85 -8.01 -10.43
N THR A 56 -7.17 -8.20 -9.30
CA THR A 56 -6.77 -7.10 -8.40
C THR A 56 -5.44 -6.49 -8.86
N LEU A 57 -5.22 -5.22 -8.51
CA LEU A 57 -3.95 -4.54 -8.73
C LEU A 57 -3.20 -4.45 -7.39
N PRO A 58 -2.53 -5.52 -6.92
CA PRO A 58 -1.86 -5.52 -5.60
C PRO A 58 -0.77 -4.45 -5.47
N PHE A 59 -0.23 -3.97 -6.59
CA PHE A 59 0.81 -2.95 -6.63
C PHE A 59 0.26 -1.51 -6.65
N PHE A 60 -1.05 -1.33 -6.61
CA PHE A 60 -1.69 -0.02 -6.74
C PHE A 60 -2.90 0.10 -5.84
N THR A 61 -3.01 1.22 -5.14
CA THR A 61 -4.26 1.58 -4.47
C THR A 61 -4.47 3.10 -4.48
N ALA A 62 -5.71 3.49 -4.28
CA ALA A 62 -6.16 4.87 -4.20
C ALA A 62 -6.80 5.09 -2.83
N VAL A 63 -6.32 6.10 -2.09
CA VAL A 63 -6.76 6.39 -0.72
C VAL A 63 -6.53 7.87 -0.44
N ASP A 64 -7.42 8.53 0.30
CA ASP A 64 -7.18 9.88 0.84
C ASP A 64 -6.44 9.74 2.17
N ILE A 65 -5.10 9.87 2.15
CA ILE A 65 -4.25 9.57 3.31
C ILE A 65 -4.11 10.77 4.25
N ASN A 66 -4.27 11.99 3.72
CA ASN A 66 -4.07 13.24 4.44
C ASN A 66 -5.39 13.96 4.80
N ASP A 67 -6.53 13.33 4.50
CA ASP A 67 -7.90 13.80 4.79
C ASP A 67 -8.21 15.16 4.16
N ASP A 68 -7.67 15.40 2.96
CA ASP A 68 -7.88 16.66 2.22
C ASP A 68 -9.02 16.59 1.20
N ASN A 69 -9.79 15.50 1.23
CA ASN A 69 -10.87 15.13 0.30
C ASN A 69 -10.42 14.96 -1.15
N LYS A 70 -9.12 14.72 -1.39
CA LYS A 70 -8.59 14.35 -2.69
C LYS A 70 -8.07 12.92 -2.64
N ILE A 71 -8.19 12.23 -3.77
CA ILE A 71 -7.66 10.86 -3.89
C ILE A 71 -6.14 10.95 -4.07
N ASP A 72 -5.41 10.34 -3.15
CA ASP A 72 -3.98 10.05 -3.30
C ASP A 72 -3.76 8.67 -3.89
N TYR A 73 -2.57 8.46 -4.47
CA TYR A 73 -2.24 7.22 -5.15
C TYR A 73 -0.99 6.59 -4.57
N CYS A 74 -1.09 5.31 -4.25
CA CYS A 74 0.01 4.52 -3.72
C CYS A 74 0.41 3.47 -4.75
N VAL A 75 1.68 3.43 -5.11
CA VAL A 75 2.19 2.60 -6.21
C VAL A 75 3.47 1.90 -5.80
N LEU A 76 3.53 0.58 -5.97
CA LEU A 76 4.79 -0.15 -5.89
C LEU A 76 5.60 0.09 -7.17
N VAL A 77 6.83 0.55 -6.99
CA VAL A 77 7.77 0.80 -8.07
C VAL A 77 9.04 -0.01 -7.86
N ARG A 78 9.69 -0.35 -8.96
CA ARG A 78 10.94 -1.11 -8.93
C ARG A 78 12.01 -0.54 -9.84
N LYS A 79 13.25 -0.64 -9.36
CA LYS A 79 14.48 -0.30 -10.08
C LYS A 79 15.47 -1.45 -9.85
N LYS A 80 15.76 -2.22 -10.90
CA LYS A 80 16.58 -3.45 -10.80
C LYS A 80 16.01 -4.41 -9.73
N ASN A 81 16.76 -4.63 -8.65
CA ASN A 81 16.41 -5.47 -7.49
C ASN A 81 15.96 -4.65 -6.27
N GLU A 82 15.57 -3.40 -6.47
CA GLU A 82 14.98 -2.56 -5.43
C GLU A 82 13.47 -2.43 -5.65
N LEU A 83 12.72 -2.67 -4.58
CA LEU A 83 11.29 -2.44 -4.48
C LEU A 83 11.08 -1.30 -3.49
N ARG A 84 10.24 -0.33 -3.88
CA ARG A 84 9.84 0.79 -3.03
C ARG A 84 8.37 1.11 -3.26
N LEU A 85 7.79 1.80 -2.30
CA LEU A 85 6.49 2.43 -2.40
C LEU A 85 6.65 3.90 -2.78
N VAL A 86 5.84 4.36 -3.73
CA VAL A 86 5.61 5.77 -4.01
C VAL A 86 4.21 6.14 -3.53
N ILE A 87 4.10 7.19 -2.74
CA ILE A 87 2.82 7.83 -2.39
C ILE A 87 2.77 9.16 -3.14
N LEU A 88 1.78 9.30 -4.02
CA LEU A 88 1.49 10.53 -4.76
C LEU A 88 0.35 11.26 -4.05
N LEU A 89 0.71 12.36 -3.38
CA LEU A 89 -0.24 13.26 -2.74
C LEU A 89 -0.79 14.24 -3.79
N SER A 90 -2.10 14.25 -3.97
CA SER A 90 -2.77 15.14 -4.91
C SER A 90 -2.88 16.56 -4.34
N ASP A 91 -2.57 17.57 -5.15
CA ASP A 91 -2.83 18.98 -4.79
C ASP A 91 -3.96 19.61 -5.63
N GLY A 92 -4.67 18.78 -6.42
CA GLY A 92 -5.72 19.20 -7.33
C GLY A 92 -5.22 19.72 -8.69
N LYS A 93 -3.93 20.01 -8.85
CA LYS A 93 -3.31 20.42 -10.12
C LYS A 93 -2.26 19.43 -10.62
N GLY A 94 -1.73 18.60 -9.73
CA GLY A 94 -0.75 17.56 -10.01
C GLY A 94 -0.48 16.74 -8.75
N PHE A 95 0.75 16.24 -8.65
CA PHE A 95 1.20 15.39 -7.54
C PHE A 95 2.48 15.91 -6.92
N ARG A 96 2.56 15.82 -5.60
CA ARG A 96 3.82 15.71 -4.88
C ARG A 96 4.02 14.24 -4.52
N HIS A 97 5.25 13.76 -4.51
CA HIS A 97 5.51 12.36 -4.16
C HIS A 97 6.36 12.23 -2.90
N TRP A 98 6.10 11.14 -2.19
CA TRP A 98 6.95 10.60 -1.15
C TRP A 98 7.41 9.20 -1.58
N LEU A 99 8.68 8.88 -1.36
CA LEU A 99 9.28 7.61 -1.75
C LEU A 99 9.79 6.90 -0.50
N SER A 100 9.40 5.64 -0.32
CA SER A 100 9.82 4.86 0.83
C SER A 100 11.29 4.46 0.80
N ASP A 101 11.76 3.99 1.94
CA ASP A 101 12.95 3.15 1.99
C ASP A 101 12.74 1.84 1.22
N LYS A 102 13.84 1.16 0.92
CA LYS A 102 13.85 -0.14 0.24
C LYS A 102 13.14 -1.18 1.10
N PHE A 103 12.22 -1.93 0.52
CA PHE A 103 11.59 -3.07 1.21
C PHE A 103 12.58 -4.23 1.40
N PRO A 104 12.54 -4.93 2.54
CA PRO A 104 13.36 -6.11 2.78
C PRO A 104 12.96 -7.26 1.83
N GLY A 105 13.90 -8.16 1.49
CA GLY A 105 13.63 -9.34 0.66
C GLY A 105 14.07 -9.22 -0.81
N SER A 106 13.92 -10.32 -1.55
CA SER A 106 14.30 -10.39 -2.97
C SER A 106 13.24 -9.75 -3.86
N ALA A 107 13.57 -8.65 -4.53
CA ALA A 107 12.70 -8.02 -5.53
C ALA A 107 12.57 -8.82 -6.84
N THR A 108 13.03 -10.07 -6.89
CA THR A 108 12.88 -10.93 -8.07
C THR A 108 11.44 -11.34 -8.28
N GLN A 109 10.69 -11.61 -7.21
CA GLN A 109 9.28 -12.03 -7.26
C GLN A 109 8.51 -11.32 -6.14
N LEU A 110 7.54 -10.49 -6.52
CA LEU A 110 6.78 -9.68 -5.57
C LEU A 110 5.80 -10.54 -4.78
N GLN A 111 5.72 -10.21 -3.49
CA GLN A 111 4.82 -10.81 -2.52
C GLN A 111 4.06 -9.76 -1.69
N TYR A 112 4.15 -8.49 -2.11
CA TYR A 112 3.58 -7.35 -1.41
C TYR A 112 2.29 -6.89 -2.06
N CYS A 113 1.27 -6.60 -1.25
CA CYS A 113 0.08 -5.89 -1.72
C CYS A 113 -0.17 -4.61 -0.93
N LEU A 114 -0.81 -3.67 -1.61
CA LEU A 114 -1.22 -2.38 -1.10
C LEU A 114 -2.72 -2.41 -0.81
N LEU A 115 -3.11 -2.08 0.41
CA LEU A 115 -4.51 -2.00 0.82
C LEU A 115 -4.78 -0.69 1.58
N PRO A 116 -5.90 0.00 1.34
CA PRO A 116 -6.34 1.08 2.21
C PRO A 116 -6.61 0.54 3.62
N GLU A 117 -6.19 1.28 4.63
CA GLU A 117 -6.47 1.00 6.04
C GLU A 117 -7.30 2.15 6.61
N PRO A 118 -8.52 1.91 7.12
CA PRO A 118 -9.35 2.98 7.66
C PRO A 118 -8.83 3.50 9.01
N PRO A 119 -9.34 4.65 9.49
CA PRO A 119 -9.10 5.11 10.86
C PRO A 119 -9.42 4.02 11.87
N GLY A 120 -8.62 3.93 12.93
CA GLY A 120 -8.72 2.85 13.90
C GLY A 120 -7.53 2.78 14.83
N ARG A 121 -7.59 1.83 15.77
CA ARG A 121 -6.49 1.54 16.69
C ARG A 121 -5.86 0.20 16.33
N MET A 122 -4.53 0.17 16.36
CA MET A 122 -3.75 -1.04 16.18
C MET A 122 -2.76 -1.17 17.32
N ASP A 123 -2.69 -2.37 17.86
CA ASP A 123 -1.75 -2.73 18.92
C ASP A 123 -0.89 -3.89 18.40
N VAL A 124 0.43 -3.72 18.48
CA VAL A 124 1.43 -4.69 18.06
C VAL A 124 2.19 -5.11 19.30
N ALA A 125 2.25 -6.42 19.57
CA ALA A 125 2.96 -6.96 20.74
C ALA A 125 4.37 -7.46 20.41
N TYR A 126 4.66 -7.72 19.14
CA TYR A 126 5.93 -8.23 18.63
C TYR A 126 6.34 -7.44 17.39
N PRO A 127 7.62 -7.02 17.25
CA PRO A 127 8.76 -7.37 18.09
C PRO A 127 8.84 -6.52 19.36
N VAL A 128 8.14 -5.39 19.40
CA VAL A 128 8.07 -4.48 20.54
C VAL A 128 6.61 -4.05 20.75
N ILE A 129 6.18 -3.99 22.01
CA ILE A 129 4.85 -3.50 22.36
C ILE A 129 4.72 -2.04 21.92
N SER A 130 3.83 -1.80 20.97
CA SER A 130 3.55 -0.47 20.43
C SER A 130 2.09 -0.36 19.98
N SER A 131 1.59 0.86 19.97
CA SER A 131 0.21 1.16 19.56
C SER A 131 0.21 2.33 18.59
N LEU A 132 -0.64 2.24 17.58
CA LEU A 132 -0.93 3.32 16.66
C LEU A 132 -2.43 3.62 16.70
N ILE A 133 -2.77 4.90 16.82
CA ILE A 133 -4.13 5.41 16.63
C ILE A 133 -4.12 6.19 15.33
N LEU A 134 -4.83 5.69 14.33
CA LEU A 134 -5.08 6.34 13.06
C LEU A 134 -6.33 7.21 13.17
N THR A 135 -6.18 8.50 12.93
CA THR A 135 -7.31 9.44 12.81
C THR A 135 -7.83 9.52 11.37
N ASN A 136 -6.95 9.27 10.40
CA ASN A 136 -7.22 9.38 8.96
C ASN A 136 -7.06 8.00 8.30
N ASN A 137 -7.45 7.87 7.03
CA ASN A 137 -7.09 6.66 6.29
C ASN A 137 -5.56 6.57 6.17
N ALA A 138 -5.09 5.34 6.00
CA ALA A 138 -3.70 4.98 5.85
C ALA A 138 -3.53 4.01 4.69
N LEU A 139 -2.27 3.72 4.37
CA LEU A 139 -1.89 2.66 3.47
C LEU A 139 -1.27 1.52 4.28
N ASN A 140 -1.86 0.35 4.19
CA ASN A 140 -1.29 -0.89 4.69
C ASN A 140 -0.53 -1.60 3.56
N VAL A 141 0.73 -1.93 3.84
CA VAL A 141 1.52 -2.84 3.02
C VAL A 141 1.51 -4.21 3.68
N MET A 142 0.98 -5.21 2.97
CA MET A 142 0.98 -6.60 3.42
C MET A 142 1.98 -7.42 2.62
N GLN A 143 2.66 -8.36 3.29
CA GLN A 143 3.51 -9.36 2.67
C GLN A 143 2.94 -10.76 2.96
N MET A 144 2.42 -11.45 1.94
CA MET A 144 1.81 -12.79 2.09
C MET A 144 0.91 -12.91 3.33
N GLU A 145 -0.14 -12.09 3.42
CA GLU A 145 -1.07 -12.02 4.58
C GLU A 145 -0.51 -11.45 5.90
N ASN A 146 0.81 -11.25 6.03
CA ASN A 146 1.37 -10.56 7.18
C ASN A 146 1.35 -9.06 6.95
N ARG A 147 0.69 -8.31 7.84
CA ARG A 147 0.77 -6.84 7.83
C ARG A 147 2.23 -6.45 8.05
N ALA A 148 2.85 -5.82 7.06
CA ALA A 148 4.27 -5.49 7.08
C ALA A 148 4.54 -4.15 7.75
N CYS A 149 3.84 -3.13 7.28
CA CYS A 149 3.92 -1.79 7.81
C CYS A 149 2.72 -0.97 7.34
N ILE A 150 2.55 0.17 8.00
CA ILE A 150 1.47 1.12 7.75
C ILE A 150 2.08 2.48 7.51
N TYR A 151 1.75 3.07 6.36
CA TYR A 151 2.07 4.46 6.03
C TYR A 151 0.86 5.32 6.34
N TYR A 152 1.05 6.40 7.08
CA TYR A 152 -0.03 7.28 7.52
C TYR A 152 0.42 8.73 7.55
N TRP A 153 -0.54 9.65 7.51
CA TRP A 153 -0.27 11.07 7.70
C TRP A 153 -0.22 11.41 9.19
N ASP A 154 0.87 12.00 9.66
CA ASP A 154 1.02 12.41 11.08
C ASP A 154 0.53 13.84 11.37
N GLY A 155 -0.04 14.51 10.37
CA GLY A 155 -0.41 15.93 10.41
C GLY A 155 0.56 16.81 9.59
N THR A 156 1.78 16.34 9.35
CA THR A 156 2.84 17.09 8.66
C THR A 156 3.50 16.33 7.52
N ALA A 157 3.69 15.02 7.67
CA ALA A 157 4.37 14.18 6.71
C ALA A 157 3.81 12.75 6.70
N ILE A 158 4.28 11.97 5.72
CA ILE A 158 4.08 10.53 5.73
C ILE A 158 5.01 9.92 6.79
N SER A 159 4.40 9.25 7.76
CA SER A 159 5.05 8.49 8.82
C SER A 159 4.80 6.99 8.63
N VAL A 160 5.65 6.17 9.25
CA VAL A 160 5.65 4.71 9.10
C VAL A 160 5.51 4.03 10.46
N PHE A 161 4.63 3.05 10.54
CA PHE A 161 4.49 2.17 11.69
C PHE A 161 4.76 0.73 11.27
N LEU A 162 5.77 0.11 11.90
CA LEU A 162 6.14 -1.28 11.62
C LEU A 162 5.29 -2.22 12.45
N THR A 163 4.81 -3.29 11.81
CA THR A 163 3.91 -4.28 12.43
C THR A 163 4.50 -5.68 12.47
N MET A 164 5.76 -5.84 12.04
CA MET A 164 6.54 -7.08 12.01
C MET A 164 7.86 -6.94 12.76
#